data_AF-A0A0A7IA00-F1
#
_entry.id   AF-A0A0A7IA00-F1
#
_cell.length_a   1.000
_cell.length_b   1.000
_cell.length_c   1.000
_cell.angle_alpha   90.00
_cell.angle_beta   90.00
_cell.angle_gamma   90.00
#
_symmetry.space_group_name_H-M   'P 1'
#
loop_
_entity.id
_entity.type
_entity.pdbx_description
1 polymer ?
#
loop_
_entity_poly.entity_id
_entity_poly.type
_entity_poly.pdbx_seq_one_letter_code
_entity_poly.pdbx_strand_id
1 'polypeptide(L)'
;MDAYAGARYLAVNTARRSLQSVVPMNNPLLAQLNRTRVRLLERWFKHEFADVLERWHGAAESAQPFMDVHAAPIWMMWLQGADEMPEQAKPFVDSVRRANPDTDVRIVDFEDIRSLVDIPSIIEQRYQEGTFTGAHLSDYLRFRLLERYGGIWMDCSLYQTRATPFDEVLGVPCWSVKGLNAFPYAAAMPDALDWQVYYMAAQPHALFNRVMLDLMEEYWRRFDTRIDYFFTYYLAMLARSVPGVRDSYAMVPANNTMCEQPMAWIAGEKAIDEHALIGQCRASGTWLYKTSLHENEHNLRQFQSLMHRIDLQECDCGPTVGVEKTE
;
A
#
# COMPACT_ATOMS: atom_id res chain seq x y z
N MET A 1 -19.97 14.97 10.69
CA MET A 1 -18.81 14.09 10.45
C MET A 1 -17.75 14.23 11.53
N ASP A 2 -17.02 15.36 11.62
CA ASP A 2 -16.07 15.64 12.72
C ASP A 2 -16.73 15.60 14.12
N ALA A 3 -18.05 15.78 14.19
CA ALA A 3 -18.85 15.61 15.40
C ALA A 3 -18.82 14.18 15.96
N TYR A 4 -18.71 13.14 15.13
CA TYR A 4 -18.65 11.75 15.59
C TYR A 4 -17.37 11.45 16.37
N ALA A 5 -16.23 12.02 15.94
CA ALA A 5 -14.94 11.89 16.61
C ALA A 5 -14.73 12.89 17.77
N GLY A 6 -15.72 13.75 18.02
CA GLY A 6 -15.77 14.67 19.17
C GLY A 6 -15.12 16.05 18.93
N ALA A 7 -15.47 17.00 19.80
CA ALA A 7 -15.06 18.41 19.69
C ALA A 7 -13.54 18.61 19.64
N ARG A 8 -12.78 17.76 20.36
CA ARG A 8 -11.31 17.82 20.36
C ARG A 8 -10.73 17.45 18.98
N TYR A 9 -11.30 16.45 18.31
CA TYR A 9 -10.88 16.08 16.96
C TYR A 9 -11.15 17.22 15.99
N LEU A 10 -12.34 17.81 16.02
CA LEU A 10 -12.72 18.94 15.18
C LEU A 10 -11.75 20.14 15.35
N ALA A 11 -11.39 20.48 16.59
CA ALA A 11 -10.45 21.56 16.87
C ALA A 11 -9.06 21.28 16.27
N VAL A 12 -8.53 20.07 16.50
CA VAL A 12 -7.21 19.65 15.97
C VAL A 12 -7.22 19.59 14.44
N ASN A 13 -8.27 19.04 13.83
CA ASN A 13 -8.39 18.90 12.38
C ASN A 13 -8.53 20.26 11.69
N THR A 14 -9.27 21.19 12.29
CA THR A 14 -9.37 22.57 11.79
C THR A 14 -8.01 23.27 11.83
N ALA A 15 -7.32 23.25 12.98
CA ALA A 15 -5.98 23.84 13.11
C ALA A 15 -4.97 23.23 12.12
N ARG A 16 -5.03 21.91 11.95
CA ARG A 16 -4.20 21.17 10.99
C ARG A 16 -4.47 21.61 9.55
N ARG A 17 -5.73 21.75 9.12
CA ARG A 17 -6.09 22.21 7.77
C ARG A 17 -5.57 23.61 7.50
N SER A 18 -5.77 24.53 8.44
CA SER A 18 -5.28 25.91 8.32
C SER A 18 -3.76 25.98 8.24
N LEU A 19 -3.04 25.14 8.99
CA LEU A 19 -1.58 25.11 8.92
C LEU A 19 -1.08 24.47 7.62
N GLN A 20 -1.67 23.34 7.20
CA GLN A 20 -1.26 22.61 6.00
C GLN A 20 -1.34 23.46 4.73
N SER A 21 -2.25 24.43 4.65
CA SER A 21 -2.37 25.31 3.48
C SER A 21 -1.22 26.32 3.34
N VAL A 22 -0.36 26.48 4.35
CA VAL A 22 0.69 27.51 4.39
C VAL A 22 2.08 26.98 4.77
N VAL A 23 2.24 25.69 5.09
CA VAL A 23 3.53 25.09 5.43
C VAL A 23 3.78 23.80 4.64
N PRO A 24 5.04 23.43 4.38
CA PRO A 24 5.38 22.14 3.78
C PRO A 24 4.98 20.94 4.66
N MET A 25 4.86 19.76 4.05
CA MET A 25 4.43 18.54 4.74
C MET A 25 5.38 18.09 5.85
N ASN A 26 6.68 18.37 5.71
CA ASN A 26 7.70 18.07 6.71
C ASN A 26 7.67 18.99 7.95
N ASN A 27 6.78 19.99 8.01
CA ASN A 27 6.75 20.95 9.11
C ASN A 27 6.49 20.25 10.47
N PRO A 28 7.33 20.46 11.50
CA PRO A 28 7.22 19.74 12.78
C PRO A 28 5.90 19.95 13.51
N LEU A 29 5.31 21.16 13.46
CA LEU A 29 4.03 21.46 14.09
C LEU A 29 2.88 20.78 13.35
N LEU A 30 2.91 20.80 12.00
CA LEU A 30 1.94 20.06 11.19
C LEU A 30 2.02 18.56 11.48
N ALA A 31 3.22 18.00 11.58
CA ALA A 31 3.43 16.61 11.96
C ALA A 31 2.88 16.28 13.35
N GLN A 32 3.03 17.18 14.34
CA GLN A 32 2.45 17.01 15.68
C GLN A 32 0.92 17.05 15.68
N LEU A 33 0.32 17.97 14.91
CA LEU A 33 -1.13 18.04 14.73
C LEU A 33 -1.66 16.77 14.06
N ASN A 34 -0.99 16.30 13.03
CA ASN A 34 -1.30 15.03 12.36
C ASN A 34 -1.23 13.83 13.32
N ARG A 35 -0.14 13.68 14.09
CA ARG A 35 -0.03 12.62 15.11
C ARG A 35 -1.12 12.71 16.18
N THR A 36 -1.55 13.92 16.53
CA THR A 36 -2.63 14.11 17.50
C THR A 36 -3.98 13.75 16.91
N ARG A 37 -4.25 14.14 15.66
CA ARG A 37 -5.44 13.76 14.90
C ARG A 37 -5.54 12.23 14.79
N VAL A 38 -4.46 11.57 14.38
CA VAL A 38 -4.38 10.12 14.25
C VAL A 38 -4.72 9.44 15.57
N ARG A 39 -4.06 9.80 16.68
CA ARG A 39 -4.36 9.23 18.01
C ARG A 39 -5.81 9.41 18.46
N LEU A 40 -6.46 10.51 18.09
CA LEU A 40 -7.87 10.73 18.43
C LEU A 40 -8.78 9.80 17.62
N LEU A 41 -8.52 9.66 16.32
CA LEU A 41 -9.26 8.74 15.45
C LEU A 41 -9.01 7.28 15.83
N GLU A 42 -7.77 6.89 16.16
CA GLU A 42 -7.46 5.53 16.62
C GLU A 42 -8.31 5.15 17.85
N ARG A 43 -8.43 6.05 18.83
CA ARG A 43 -9.28 5.82 20.01
C ARG A 43 -10.74 5.68 19.64
N TRP A 44 -11.22 6.53 18.74
CA TRP A 44 -12.59 6.47 18.24
C TRP A 44 -12.85 5.14 17.52
N PHE A 45 -12.01 4.76 16.56
CA PHE A 45 -12.13 3.49 15.84
C PHE A 45 -12.08 2.28 16.79
N LYS A 46 -11.16 2.27 17.77
CA LYS A 46 -11.08 1.19 18.77
C LYS A 46 -12.36 1.09 19.61
N HIS A 47 -12.95 2.22 19.99
CA HIS A 47 -14.23 2.24 20.71
C HIS A 47 -15.38 1.75 19.83
N GLU A 48 -15.53 2.33 18.64
CA GLU A 48 -16.66 2.05 17.75
C GLU A 48 -16.69 0.60 17.27
N PHE A 49 -15.53 -0.04 17.08
CA PHE A 49 -15.41 -1.39 16.54
C PHE A 49 -15.05 -2.44 17.61
N ALA A 50 -15.11 -2.10 18.90
CA ALA A 50 -14.79 -3.04 19.98
C ALA A 50 -15.58 -4.35 19.87
N ASP A 51 -16.90 -4.26 19.68
CA ASP A 51 -17.78 -5.43 19.55
C ASP A 51 -17.46 -6.29 18.32
N VAL A 52 -17.00 -5.68 17.23
CA VAL A 52 -16.56 -6.42 16.03
C VAL A 52 -15.27 -7.18 16.34
N LEU A 53 -14.30 -6.51 16.96
CA LEU A 53 -13.01 -7.11 17.28
C LEU A 53 -13.14 -8.25 18.30
N GLU A 54 -14.10 -8.17 19.23
CA GLU A 54 -14.36 -9.23 20.20
C GLU A 54 -14.78 -10.54 19.50
N ARG A 55 -15.55 -10.47 18.41
CA ARG A 55 -15.93 -11.67 17.62
C ARG A 55 -14.72 -12.38 17.02
N TRP A 56 -13.65 -11.64 16.74
CA TRP A 56 -12.43 -12.15 16.15
C TRP A 56 -11.34 -12.47 17.17
N HIS A 57 -11.51 -12.12 18.45
CA HIS A 57 -10.46 -12.20 19.47
C HIS A 57 -9.83 -13.60 19.59
N GLY A 58 -10.65 -14.65 19.51
CA GLY A 58 -10.23 -16.06 19.55
C GLY A 58 -10.08 -16.73 18.19
N ALA A 59 -10.17 -15.99 17.08
CA ALA A 59 -10.06 -16.58 15.74
C ALA A 59 -8.63 -17.06 15.46
N ALA A 60 -8.51 -18.31 15.02
CA ALA A 60 -7.25 -18.86 14.53
C ALA A 60 -6.96 -18.35 13.11
N GLU A 61 -5.68 -18.37 12.73
CA GLU A 61 -5.29 -18.11 11.34
C GLU A 61 -6.02 -19.07 10.39
N SER A 62 -6.57 -18.54 9.30
CA SER A 62 -7.42 -19.28 8.37
C SER A 62 -6.86 -19.35 6.94
N ALA A 63 -5.65 -18.85 6.72
CA ALA A 63 -4.93 -18.98 5.46
C ALA A 63 -4.88 -20.43 4.98
N GLN A 64 -5.14 -20.61 3.68
CA GLN A 64 -4.99 -21.86 2.94
C GLN A 64 -3.83 -21.68 1.96
N PRO A 65 -2.62 -22.14 2.29
CA PRO A 65 -1.45 -21.88 1.48
C PRO A 65 -1.56 -22.41 0.06
N PHE A 66 -1.05 -21.64 -0.91
CA PHE A 66 -0.81 -22.14 -2.26
C PHE A 66 0.04 -23.41 -2.23
N MET A 67 -0.32 -24.40 -3.06
CA MET A 67 0.53 -25.57 -3.30
C MET A 67 1.83 -25.17 -4.01
N ASP A 68 1.74 -24.19 -4.90
CA ASP A 68 2.87 -23.54 -5.57
C ASP A 68 2.62 -22.02 -5.52
N VAL A 69 3.46 -21.30 -4.79
CA VAL A 69 3.35 -19.85 -4.64
C VAL A 69 3.60 -19.11 -5.95
N HIS A 70 4.33 -19.69 -6.90
CA HIS A 70 4.59 -19.08 -8.21
C HIS A 70 3.37 -19.15 -9.16
N ALA A 71 2.38 -19.99 -8.84
CA ALA A 71 1.09 -20.00 -9.52
C ALA A 71 0.15 -18.87 -9.06
N ALA A 72 0.53 -18.11 -8.03
CA ALA A 72 -0.28 -17.02 -7.51
C ALA A 72 -0.27 -15.81 -8.46
N PRO A 73 -1.43 -15.17 -8.71
CA PRO A 73 -1.51 -14.01 -9.59
C PRO A 73 -0.99 -12.73 -8.92
N ILE A 74 -0.55 -11.77 -9.76
CA ILE A 74 -0.42 -10.37 -9.37
C ILE A 74 -1.65 -9.62 -9.88
N TRP A 75 -2.43 -9.09 -8.95
CA TRP A 75 -3.59 -8.25 -9.19
C TRP A 75 -3.19 -6.78 -9.22
N MET A 76 -3.54 -6.12 -10.32
CA MET A 76 -3.55 -4.68 -10.47
C MET A 76 -4.96 -4.27 -10.90
N MET A 77 -5.33 -3.00 -10.72
CA MET A 77 -6.69 -2.59 -11.06
C MET A 77 -6.74 -1.19 -11.66
N TRP A 78 -7.51 -1.08 -12.72
CA TRP A 78 -7.98 0.19 -13.24
C TRP A 78 -9.50 0.12 -13.36
N LEU A 79 -10.20 0.81 -12.45
CA LEU A 79 -11.64 0.60 -12.23
C LEU A 79 -12.48 0.85 -13.49
N GLN A 80 -12.02 1.75 -14.37
CA GLN A 80 -12.69 2.12 -15.62
C GLN A 80 -12.39 1.19 -16.81
N GLY A 81 -11.51 0.19 -16.65
CA GLY A 81 -11.04 -0.64 -17.76
C GLY A 81 -9.58 -0.38 -18.11
N ALA A 82 -8.81 -1.43 -18.42
CA ALA A 82 -7.39 -1.29 -18.76
C ALA A 82 -7.14 -0.38 -19.99
N ASP A 83 -8.09 -0.33 -20.93
CA ASP A 83 -8.02 0.54 -22.12
C ASP A 83 -8.19 2.03 -21.78
N GLU A 84 -8.86 2.35 -20.67
CA GLU A 84 -9.04 3.71 -20.15
C GLU A 84 -7.89 4.16 -19.23
N MET A 85 -6.87 3.30 -19.07
CA MET A 85 -5.71 3.61 -18.26
C MET A 85 -4.85 4.69 -18.95
N PRO A 86 -4.51 5.80 -18.27
CA PRO A 86 -3.78 6.88 -18.90
C PRO A 86 -2.36 6.44 -19.27
N GLU A 87 -1.83 6.98 -20.37
CA GLU A 87 -0.48 6.65 -20.88
C GLU A 87 0.62 6.75 -19.81
N GLN A 88 0.50 7.71 -18.91
CA GLN A 88 1.46 7.90 -17.81
C GLN A 88 1.52 6.73 -16.81
N ALA A 89 0.48 5.89 -16.74
CA ALA A 89 0.45 4.71 -15.87
C ALA A 89 1.13 3.48 -16.51
N LYS A 90 1.23 3.43 -17.85
CA LYS A 90 1.77 2.26 -18.56
C LYS A 90 3.20 1.89 -18.14
N PRO A 91 4.16 2.84 -17.96
CA PRO A 91 5.52 2.49 -17.55
C PRO A 91 5.60 1.75 -16.21
N PHE A 92 4.64 1.98 -15.31
CA PHE A 92 4.56 1.31 -14.00
C PHE A 92 4.10 -0.14 -14.17
N VAL A 93 3.01 -0.35 -14.90
CA VAL A 93 2.51 -1.69 -15.25
C VAL A 93 3.57 -2.50 -16.02
N ASP A 94 4.22 -1.88 -16.99
CA ASP A 94 5.26 -2.52 -17.80
C ASP A 94 6.48 -2.89 -16.96
N SER A 95 6.81 -2.12 -15.92
CA SER A 95 7.87 -2.48 -14.97
C SER A 95 7.54 -3.76 -14.20
N VAL A 96 6.30 -3.91 -13.73
CA VAL A 96 5.83 -5.11 -13.03
C VAL A 96 5.86 -6.32 -13.95
N ARG A 97 5.33 -6.19 -15.18
CA ARG A 97 5.37 -7.29 -16.17
C ARG A 97 6.79 -7.70 -16.55
N ARG A 98 7.67 -6.72 -16.78
CA ARG A 98 9.09 -6.98 -17.09
C ARG A 98 9.80 -7.69 -15.94
N ALA A 99 9.51 -7.32 -14.70
CA ALA A 99 10.12 -7.93 -13.52
C ALA A 99 9.57 -9.33 -13.21
N ASN A 100 8.38 -9.68 -13.70
CA ASN A 100 7.72 -10.96 -13.43
C ASN A 100 7.19 -11.59 -14.74
N PRO A 101 8.06 -11.97 -15.70
CA PRO A 101 7.67 -12.36 -17.06
C PRO A 101 6.85 -13.66 -17.13
N ASP A 102 7.05 -14.56 -16.18
CA ASP A 102 6.37 -15.86 -16.12
C ASP A 102 5.15 -15.85 -15.17
N THR A 103 4.79 -14.67 -14.64
CA THR A 103 3.68 -14.50 -13.70
C THR A 103 2.45 -13.94 -14.42
N ASP A 104 1.28 -14.41 -13.99
CA ASP A 104 0.00 -13.85 -14.42
C ASP A 104 -0.25 -12.47 -13.76
N VAL A 105 0.17 -11.40 -14.45
CA VAL A 105 -0.08 -10.00 -14.06
C VAL A 105 -1.40 -9.52 -14.67
N ARG A 106 -2.45 -9.54 -13.86
CA ARG A 106 -3.83 -9.22 -14.25
C ARG A 106 -4.17 -7.78 -13.88
N ILE A 107 -4.53 -6.99 -14.88
CA ILE A 107 -5.17 -5.68 -14.67
C ILE A 107 -6.66 -5.91 -14.80
N VAL A 108 -7.37 -5.87 -13.68
CA VAL A 108 -8.81 -6.08 -13.64
C VAL A 108 -9.55 -4.75 -13.60
N ASP A 109 -10.76 -4.73 -14.13
CA ASP A 109 -11.70 -3.63 -13.98
C ASP A 109 -12.86 -3.98 -13.04
N PHE A 110 -13.87 -3.11 -12.94
CA PHE A 110 -15.00 -3.38 -12.07
C PHE A 110 -15.82 -4.60 -12.52
N GLU A 111 -16.06 -4.76 -13.82
CA GLU A 111 -16.90 -5.84 -14.35
C GLU A 111 -16.18 -7.19 -14.27
N ASP A 112 -14.87 -7.22 -14.52
CA ASP A 112 -14.02 -8.38 -14.24
C ASP A 112 -14.19 -8.84 -12.79
N ILE A 113 -14.04 -7.93 -11.84
CA ILE A 113 -14.09 -8.27 -10.42
C ILE A 113 -15.48 -8.74 -10.00
N ARG A 114 -16.56 -8.14 -10.53
CA ARG A 114 -17.94 -8.60 -10.28
C ARG A 114 -18.18 -10.03 -10.74
N SER A 115 -17.44 -10.50 -11.73
CA SER A 115 -17.49 -11.90 -12.16
C SER A 115 -16.65 -12.84 -11.27
N LEU A 116 -15.69 -12.30 -10.52
CA LEU A 116 -14.73 -13.06 -9.71
C LEU A 116 -15.14 -13.19 -8.24
N VAL A 117 -15.77 -12.17 -7.65
CA VAL A 117 -16.13 -12.15 -6.23
C VAL A 117 -17.52 -11.58 -6.01
N ASP A 118 -18.22 -12.13 -5.02
CA ASP A 118 -19.49 -11.55 -4.57
C ASP A 118 -19.22 -10.20 -3.88
N ILE A 119 -19.96 -9.18 -4.30
CA ILE A 119 -19.96 -7.85 -3.66
C ILE A 119 -21.30 -7.69 -2.93
N PRO A 120 -21.30 -7.41 -1.62
CA PRO A 120 -22.53 -7.17 -0.88
C PRO A 120 -23.34 -6.03 -1.49
N SER A 121 -24.67 -6.20 -1.54
CA SER A 121 -25.58 -5.22 -2.13
C SER A 121 -25.43 -3.82 -1.52
N ILE A 122 -25.12 -3.72 -0.23
CA ILE A 122 -24.86 -2.44 0.44
C ILE A 122 -23.65 -1.71 -0.15
N ILE A 123 -22.60 -2.42 -0.57
CA ILE A 123 -21.41 -1.81 -1.18
C ILE A 123 -21.71 -1.35 -2.59
N GLU A 124 -22.37 -2.21 -3.40
CA GLU A 124 -22.78 -1.85 -4.76
C GLU A 124 -23.73 -0.65 -4.76
N GLN A 125 -24.74 -0.65 -3.89
CA GLN A 125 -25.70 0.46 -3.77
C GLN A 125 -25.00 1.77 -3.41
N ARG A 126 -24.10 1.77 -2.43
CA ARG A 126 -23.38 2.98 -2.01
C ARG A 126 -22.44 3.51 -3.10
N TYR A 127 -21.89 2.63 -3.92
CA TYR A 127 -21.10 3.02 -5.09
C TYR A 127 -21.97 3.70 -6.14
N GLN A 128 -23.13 3.12 -6.46
CA GLN A 128 -24.11 3.70 -7.39
C GLN A 128 -24.66 5.05 -6.91
N GLU A 129 -24.85 5.21 -5.61
CA GLU A 129 -25.29 6.46 -4.97
C GLU A 129 -24.17 7.53 -4.87
N GLY A 130 -22.93 7.19 -5.22
CA GLY A 130 -21.78 8.11 -5.19
C GLY A 130 -21.22 8.45 -3.81
N THR A 131 -21.78 7.88 -2.74
CA THR A 131 -21.25 8.03 -1.36
C THR A 131 -19.98 7.20 -1.15
N PHE A 132 -19.83 6.13 -1.92
CA PHE A 132 -18.67 5.26 -1.96
C PHE A 132 -17.86 5.54 -3.23
N THR A 133 -16.77 6.29 -3.10
CA THR A 133 -15.96 6.69 -4.26
C THR A 133 -15.29 5.49 -4.93
N GLY A 134 -14.84 5.65 -6.18
CA GLY A 134 -14.03 4.64 -6.86
C GLY A 134 -12.82 4.18 -6.03
N ALA A 135 -12.17 5.08 -5.30
CA ALA A 135 -11.06 4.72 -4.40
C ALA A 135 -11.50 3.80 -3.24
N HIS A 136 -12.70 4.01 -2.66
CA HIS A 136 -13.22 3.11 -1.62
C HIS A 136 -13.54 1.74 -2.18
N LEU A 137 -14.06 1.70 -3.41
CA LEU A 137 -14.33 0.45 -4.10
C LEU A 137 -13.04 -0.29 -4.41
N SER A 138 -12.03 0.38 -4.92
CA SER A 138 -10.68 -0.19 -5.08
C SER A 138 -10.14 -0.79 -3.78
N ASP A 139 -10.29 -0.05 -2.68
CA ASP A 139 -9.86 -0.51 -1.36
C ASP A 139 -10.64 -1.75 -0.90
N TYR A 140 -11.94 -1.85 -1.13
CA TYR A 140 -12.73 -3.03 -0.76
C TYR A 140 -12.41 -4.24 -1.65
N LEU A 141 -12.37 -4.03 -2.97
CA LEU A 141 -12.20 -5.09 -3.95
C LEU A 141 -10.85 -5.79 -3.84
N ARG A 142 -9.77 -5.07 -3.50
CA ARG A 142 -8.47 -5.72 -3.27
C ARG A 142 -8.51 -6.72 -2.12
N PHE A 143 -9.18 -6.40 -1.01
CA PHE A 143 -9.30 -7.33 0.11
C PHE A 143 -10.21 -8.50 -0.26
N ARG A 144 -11.26 -8.29 -1.06
CA ARG A 144 -12.10 -9.39 -1.57
C ARG A 144 -11.33 -10.34 -2.47
N LEU A 145 -10.54 -9.82 -3.40
CA LEU A 145 -9.71 -10.63 -4.29
C LEU A 145 -8.67 -11.42 -3.49
N LEU A 146 -7.95 -10.77 -2.57
CA LEU A 146 -6.94 -11.43 -1.75
C LEU A 146 -7.54 -12.41 -0.74
N GLU A 147 -8.75 -12.14 -0.20
CA GLU A 147 -9.44 -13.11 0.65
C GLU A 147 -9.84 -14.35 -0.15
N ARG A 148 -10.40 -14.17 -1.35
CA ARG A 148 -10.94 -15.28 -2.13
C ARG A 148 -9.87 -16.11 -2.83
N TYR A 149 -8.90 -15.44 -3.45
CA TYR A 149 -7.93 -16.05 -4.36
C TYR A 149 -6.49 -15.98 -3.85
N GLY A 150 -6.22 -15.20 -2.80
CA GLY A 150 -4.86 -14.87 -2.41
C GLY A 150 -4.09 -14.14 -3.51
N GLY A 151 -2.78 -14.31 -3.49
CA GLY A 151 -1.85 -13.71 -4.43
C GLY A 151 -1.38 -12.34 -3.96
N ILE A 152 -1.04 -11.49 -4.91
CA ILE A 152 -0.35 -10.23 -4.67
C ILE A 152 -1.18 -9.08 -5.23
N TRP A 153 -1.42 -8.03 -4.45
CA TRP A 153 -2.03 -6.80 -4.91
C TRP A 153 -0.96 -5.73 -5.13
N MET A 154 -1.01 -5.03 -6.27
CA MET A 154 -0.14 -3.90 -6.59
C MET A 154 -0.94 -2.73 -7.20
N ASP A 155 -0.80 -1.54 -6.62
CA ASP A 155 -1.33 -0.32 -7.24
C ASP A 155 -0.63 -0.01 -8.59
N CYS A 156 -1.36 0.53 -9.56
CA CYS A 156 -0.87 0.92 -10.90
C CYS A 156 0.08 2.14 -10.92
N SER A 157 0.63 2.51 -9.77
CA SER A 157 1.57 3.63 -9.58
C SER A 157 2.87 3.18 -8.91
N LEU A 158 3.12 1.88 -8.90
CA LEU A 158 4.31 1.27 -8.35
C LEU A 158 5.27 0.93 -9.48
N TYR A 159 6.54 1.28 -9.30
CA TYR A 159 7.61 0.89 -10.21
C TYR A 159 8.41 -0.25 -9.60
N GLN A 160 8.52 -1.35 -10.32
CA GLN A 160 9.23 -2.55 -9.89
C GLN A 160 10.56 -2.67 -10.64
N THR A 161 11.65 -2.77 -9.89
CA THR A 161 13.03 -2.81 -10.41
C THR A 161 13.57 -4.22 -10.48
N ARG A 162 13.07 -5.12 -9.63
CA ARG A 162 13.48 -6.53 -9.57
C ARG A 162 12.26 -7.43 -9.34
N ALA A 163 12.39 -8.70 -9.71
CA ALA A 163 11.35 -9.70 -9.54
C ALA A 163 10.84 -9.78 -8.09
N THR A 164 9.55 -10.08 -7.93
CA THR A 164 8.98 -10.30 -6.60
C THR A 164 9.55 -11.59 -6.01
N PRO A 165 10.06 -11.59 -4.77
CA PRO A 165 10.45 -12.83 -4.09
C PRO A 165 9.19 -13.55 -3.59
N PHE A 166 8.53 -14.33 -4.45
CA PHE A 166 7.25 -15.00 -4.15
C PHE A 166 7.31 -15.89 -2.90
N ASP A 167 8.38 -16.64 -2.70
CA ASP A 167 8.58 -17.48 -1.50
C ASP A 167 8.60 -16.66 -0.21
N GLU A 168 9.11 -15.43 -0.24
CA GLU A 168 9.14 -14.54 0.93
C GLU A 168 7.78 -13.87 1.14
N VAL A 169 7.19 -13.35 0.06
CA VAL A 169 5.98 -12.54 0.09
C VAL A 169 4.73 -13.40 0.37
N LEU A 170 4.69 -14.63 -0.15
CA LEU A 170 3.63 -15.60 0.09
C LEU A 170 4.05 -16.72 1.06
N GLY A 171 5.27 -16.71 1.60
CA GLY A 171 5.69 -17.66 2.65
C GLY A 171 4.99 -17.46 4.01
N VAL A 172 4.16 -16.43 4.13
CA VAL A 172 3.42 -16.04 5.33
C VAL A 172 1.93 -15.90 5.03
N PRO A 173 1.02 -16.00 6.02
CA PRO A 173 -0.42 -15.87 5.80
C PRO A 173 -0.82 -14.54 5.13
N CYS A 174 -0.24 -13.43 5.58
CA CYS A 174 -0.40 -12.12 4.97
C CYS A 174 0.90 -11.33 5.03
N TRP A 175 1.10 -10.47 4.04
CA TRP A 175 2.31 -9.67 3.85
C TRP A 175 1.94 -8.27 3.34
N SER A 176 2.71 -7.26 3.72
CA SER A 176 2.68 -5.95 3.11
C SER A 176 4.02 -5.25 3.27
N VAL A 177 4.21 -4.14 2.55
CA VAL A 177 5.36 -3.25 2.78
C VAL A 177 5.38 -2.78 4.24
N LYS A 178 6.54 -2.94 4.89
CA LYS A 178 6.70 -2.79 6.35
C LYS A 178 8.12 -2.33 6.69
N GLY A 179 8.28 -1.51 7.73
CA GLY A 179 9.57 -1.00 8.17
C GLY A 179 10.15 0.07 7.24
N LEU A 180 9.29 0.91 6.67
CA LEU A 180 9.70 2.02 5.82
C LEU A 180 10.56 3.04 6.56
N ASN A 181 11.54 3.60 5.86
CA ASN A 181 12.18 4.82 6.28
C ASN A 181 11.16 5.97 6.33
N ALA A 182 11.33 6.87 7.29
CA ALA A 182 10.42 8.00 7.46
C ALA A 182 10.27 8.81 6.16
N PHE A 183 9.02 9.19 5.87
CA PHE A 183 8.66 9.98 4.69
C PHE A 183 7.63 11.06 5.07
N PRO A 184 7.47 12.13 4.27
CA PRO A 184 6.73 13.34 4.67
C PRO A 184 5.30 13.10 5.16
N TYR A 185 4.58 12.16 4.53
CA TYR A 185 3.18 11.89 4.84
C TYR A 185 2.98 10.93 6.01
N ALA A 186 4.05 10.28 6.51
CA ALA A 186 3.95 9.23 7.52
C ALA A 186 3.23 9.68 8.81
N ALA A 187 3.43 10.94 9.23
CA ALA A 187 2.78 11.46 10.44
C ALA A 187 1.25 11.55 10.34
N ALA A 188 0.70 11.54 9.12
CA ALA A 188 -0.73 11.68 8.86
C ALA A 188 -1.48 10.35 8.76
N MET A 189 -0.79 9.20 8.80
CA MET A 189 -1.41 7.88 8.69
C MET A 189 -1.11 7.05 9.95
N PRO A 190 -2.05 6.24 10.45
CA PRO A 190 -1.76 5.30 11.54
C PRO A 190 -0.83 4.19 11.01
N ASP A 191 0.20 3.87 11.79
CA ASP A 191 1.22 2.86 11.47
C ASP A 191 1.86 3.01 10.07
N ALA A 192 2.02 4.25 9.60
CA ALA A 192 2.46 4.56 8.24
C ALA A 192 3.84 4.03 7.84
N LEU A 193 4.64 3.52 8.77
CA LEU A 193 5.93 2.90 8.45
C LEU A 193 5.82 1.37 8.42
N ASP A 194 4.80 0.80 9.05
CA ASP A 194 4.73 -0.63 9.37
C ASP A 194 3.61 -1.36 8.66
N TRP A 195 2.83 -0.69 7.79
CA TRP A 195 1.84 -1.33 6.93
C TRP A 195 1.48 -0.41 5.76
N GLN A 196 1.38 -0.95 4.55
CA GLN A 196 0.97 -0.20 3.35
C GLN A 196 -0.05 -0.97 2.54
N VAL A 197 -1.06 -0.24 2.06
CA VAL A 197 -2.14 -0.85 1.29
C VAL A 197 -1.80 -1.03 -0.19
N TYR A 198 -0.85 -0.27 -0.72
CA TYR A 198 -0.55 -0.23 -2.15
C TYR A 198 0.20 -1.47 -2.66
N TYR A 199 0.85 -2.22 -1.77
CA TYR A 199 1.53 -3.48 -2.08
C TYR A 199 1.36 -4.47 -0.95
N MET A 200 0.52 -5.48 -1.19
CA MET A 200 0.13 -6.48 -0.21
C MET A 200 0.14 -7.86 -0.86
N ALA A 201 0.25 -8.90 -0.05
CA ALA A 201 0.02 -10.25 -0.48
C ALA A 201 -0.66 -11.06 0.61
N ALA A 202 -1.35 -12.11 0.22
CA ALA A 202 -1.97 -13.02 1.16
C ALA A 202 -2.11 -14.41 0.55
N GLN A 203 -2.06 -15.39 1.44
CA GLN A 203 -2.62 -16.70 1.15
C GLN A 203 -4.15 -16.60 1.06
N PRO A 204 -4.81 -17.41 0.21
CA PRO A 204 -6.27 -17.50 0.19
C PRO A 204 -6.83 -17.67 1.60
N HIS A 205 -7.93 -16.98 1.90
CA HIS A 205 -8.62 -17.02 3.20
C HIS A 205 -7.80 -16.58 4.41
N ALA A 206 -6.67 -15.87 4.21
CA ALA A 206 -5.90 -15.31 5.32
C ALA A 206 -6.78 -14.48 6.26
N LEU A 207 -6.61 -14.70 7.57
CA LEU A 207 -7.46 -14.11 8.62
C LEU A 207 -7.50 -12.59 8.52
N PHE A 208 -6.36 -11.95 8.20
CA PHE A 208 -6.27 -10.50 8.02
C PHE A 208 -7.33 -9.96 7.05
N ASN A 209 -7.47 -10.56 5.87
CA ASN A 209 -8.40 -10.07 4.85
C ASN A 209 -9.86 -10.29 5.29
N ARG A 210 -10.15 -11.39 5.99
CA ARG A 210 -11.50 -11.66 6.52
C ARG A 210 -11.90 -10.63 7.57
N VAL A 211 -11.00 -10.31 8.50
CA VAL A 211 -11.23 -9.27 9.52
C VAL A 211 -11.37 -7.89 8.85
N MET A 212 -10.53 -7.59 7.86
CA MET A 212 -10.61 -6.32 7.11
C MET A 212 -11.96 -6.14 6.42
N LEU A 213 -12.47 -7.19 5.78
CA LEU A 213 -13.76 -7.15 5.10
C LEU A 213 -14.91 -6.96 6.09
N ASP A 214 -14.93 -7.68 7.23
CA ASP A 214 -15.96 -7.49 8.26
C ASP A 214 -15.93 -6.06 8.84
N LEU A 215 -14.73 -5.51 9.11
CA LEU A 215 -14.57 -4.13 9.56
C LEU A 215 -15.04 -3.10 8.52
N MET A 216 -14.71 -3.31 7.24
CA MET A 216 -15.16 -2.43 6.15
C MET A 216 -16.67 -2.48 5.99
N GLU A 217 -17.27 -3.67 5.95
CA GLU A 217 -18.71 -3.85 5.79
C GLU A 217 -19.49 -3.29 6.99
N GLU A 218 -18.99 -3.49 8.22
CA GLU A 218 -19.52 -2.85 9.43
C GLU A 218 -19.46 -1.32 9.33
N TYR A 219 -18.32 -0.77 8.89
CA TYR A 219 -18.17 0.67 8.74
C TYR A 219 -19.23 1.21 7.78
N TRP A 220 -19.37 0.63 6.59
CA TRP A 220 -20.32 1.13 5.59
C TRP A 220 -21.78 0.85 5.93
N ARG A 221 -22.07 -0.14 6.78
CA ARG A 221 -23.41 -0.31 7.35
C ARG A 221 -23.78 0.79 8.34
N ARG A 222 -22.81 1.27 9.13
CA ARG A 222 -23.05 2.28 10.19
C ARG A 222 -22.86 3.72 9.75
N PHE A 223 -21.98 3.95 8.80
CA PHE A 223 -21.55 5.27 8.36
C PHE A 223 -21.79 5.42 6.86
N ASP A 224 -22.27 6.59 6.46
CA ASP A 224 -22.58 6.96 5.08
C ASP A 224 -21.47 7.77 4.41
N THR A 225 -20.38 8.03 5.12
CA THR A 225 -19.30 8.90 4.68
C THR A 225 -17.95 8.45 5.21
N ARG A 226 -16.88 8.77 4.47
CA ARG A 226 -15.50 8.49 4.89
C ARG A 226 -15.02 9.54 5.91
N ILE A 227 -14.74 9.11 7.13
CA ILE A 227 -14.32 9.98 8.23
C ILE A 227 -12.91 10.56 8.05
N ASP A 228 -12.01 9.82 7.41
CA ASP A 228 -10.64 10.23 7.15
C ASP A 228 -10.11 9.65 5.86
N TYR A 229 -9.24 10.38 5.16
CA TYR A 229 -8.65 9.90 3.91
C TYR A 229 -7.95 8.54 4.08
N PHE A 230 -7.27 8.32 5.21
CA PHE A 230 -6.58 7.07 5.54
C PHE A 230 -7.43 6.07 6.32
N PHE A 231 -8.77 6.09 6.20
CA PHE A 231 -9.66 5.20 6.98
C PHE A 231 -9.25 3.71 6.90
N THR A 232 -8.84 3.24 5.72
CA THR A 232 -8.36 1.87 5.49
C THR A 232 -7.17 1.51 6.38
N TYR A 233 -6.25 2.45 6.65
CA TYR A 233 -5.12 2.25 7.55
C TYR A 233 -5.58 2.10 9.01
N TYR A 234 -6.63 2.81 9.44
CA TYR A 234 -7.20 2.61 10.78
C TYR A 234 -7.83 1.22 10.90
N LEU A 235 -8.58 0.77 9.90
CA LEU A 235 -9.16 -0.58 9.89
C LEU A 235 -8.06 -1.64 9.87
N ALA A 236 -6.98 -1.45 9.12
CA ALA A 236 -5.84 -2.35 9.10
C ALA A 236 -5.09 -2.40 10.45
N MET A 237 -4.97 -1.25 11.14
CA MET A 237 -4.46 -1.22 12.51
C MET A 237 -5.36 -2.01 13.47
N LEU A 238 -6.69 -1.87 13.36
CA LEU A 238 -7.63 -2.66 14.17
C LEU A 238 -7.54 -4.15 13.84
N ALA A 239 -7.52 -4.53 12.56
CA ALA A 239 -7.38 -5.92 12.13
C ALA A 239 -6.10 -6.55 12.70
N ARG A 240 -4.96 -5.84 12.62
CA ARG A 240 -3.68 -6.27 13.21
C ARG A 240 -3.65 -6.28 14.74
N SER A 241 -4.69 -5.80 15.41
CA SER A 241 -4.83 -5.95 16.87
C SER A 241 -5.48 -7.27 17.29
N VAL A 242 -6.15 -7.96 16.36
CA VAL A 242 -6.67 -9.32 16.59
C VAL A 242 -5.48 -10.27 16.81
N PRO A 243 -5.48 -11.09 17.89
CA PRO A 243 -4.32 -11.92 18.24
C PRO A 243 -3.80 -12.79 17.10
N GLY A 244 -4.66 -13.55 16.41
CA GLY A 244 -4.23 -14.40 15.29
C GLY A 244 -3.58 -13.61 14.15
N VAL A 245 -4.14 -12.45 13.80
CA VAL A 245 -3.58 -11.57 12.76
C VAL A 245 -2.26 -10.96 13.20
N ARG A 246 -2.18 -10.48 14.45
CA ARG A 246 -0.97 -9.89 15.02
C ARG A 246 0.19 -10.87 14.95
N ASP A 247 -0.07 -12.12 15.34
CA ASP A 247 0.94 -13.16 15.42
C ASP A 247 1.42 -13.55 13.99
N SER A 248 0.51 -13.69 13.02
CA SER A 248 0.86 -13.87 11.61
C SER A 248 1.66 -12.69 11.03
N TYR A 249 1.24 -11.44 11.32
CA TYR A 249 1.91 -10.24 10.80
C TYR A 249 3.28 -9.96 11.44
N ALA A 250 3.53 -10.52 12.64
CA ALA A 250 4.83 -10.47 13.28
C ALA A 250 5.90 -11.26 12.51
N MET A 251 5.48 -12.25 11.70
CA MET A 251 6.38 -13.03 10.83
C MET A 251 6.96 -12.20 9.68
N VAL A 252 6.30 -11.11 9.28
CA VAL A 252 6.74 -10.25 8.17
C VAL A 252 7.93 -9.39 8.62
N PRO A 253 9.13 -9.54 8.04
CA PRO A 253 10.26 -8.68 8.35
C PRO A 253 10.08 -7.29 7.72
N ALA A 254 10.90 -6.33 8.16
CA ALA A 254 11.04 -5.07 7.44
C ALA A 254 11.51 -5.35 6.00
N ASN A 255 10.87 -4.71 5.03
CA ASN A 255 11.07 -4.93 3.61
C ASN A 255 10.79 -3.64 2.84
N ASN A 256 11.34 -3.53 1.62
CA ASN A 256 11.17 -2.35 0.77
C ASN A 256 11.36 -1.01 1.50
N THR A 257 12.31 -0.95 2.45
CA THR A 257 12.44 0.16 3.40
C THR A 257 12.68 1.52 2.72
N MET A 258 13.18 1.51 1.48
CA MET A 258 13.43 2.68 0.66
C MET A 258 12.28 3.05 -0.29
N CYS A 259 11.13 2.35 -0.26
CA CYS A 259 10.05 2.47 -1.26
C CYS A 259 9.57 3.92 -1.51
N GLU A 260 9.40 4.69 -0.44
CA GLU A 260 8.88 6.08 -0.47
C GLU A 260 9.99 7.14 -0.69
N GLN A 261 11.25 6.72 -0.61
CA GLN A 261 12.38 7.65 -0.51
C GLN A 261 12.71 8.36 -1.82
N PRO A 262 12.58 7.75 -3.02
CA PRO A 262 12.74 8.44 -4.30
C PRO A 262 11.82 9.65 -4.45
N MET A 263 10.52 9.50 -4.15
CA MET A 263 9.58 10.62 -4.24
C MET A 263 9.84 11.68 -3.18
N ALA A 264 10.22 11.30 -1.96
CA ALA A 264 10.64 12.26 -0.95
C ALA A 264 11.86 13.07 -1.44
N TRP A 265 12.82 12.44 -2.12
CA TRP A 265 13.96 13.15 -2.69
C TRP A 265 13.57 14.10 -3.83
N ILE A 266 12.73 13.65 -4.76
CA ILE A 266 12.21 14.49 -5.87
C ILE A 266 11.46 15.71 -5.34
N ALA A 267 10.68 15.54 -4.26
CA ALA A 267 9.97 16.63 -3.60
C ALA A 267 10.89 17.61 -2.84
N GLY A 268 12.22 17.38 -2.82
CA GLY A 268 13.18 18.22 -2.11
C GLY A 268 13.18 18.00 -0.59
N GLU A 269 12.56 16.91 -0.11
CA GLU A 269 12.41 16.61 1.32
C GLU A 269 13.63 15.90 1.92
N LYS A 270 14.66 15.63 1.08
CA LYS A 270 15.91 15.00 1.46
C LYS A 270 17.10 15.76 0.95
N ALA A 271 18.00 16.13 1.87
CA ALA A 271 19.29 16.74 1.55
C ALA A 271 20.38 15.68 1.33
N ILE A 272 20.16 14.76 0.39
CA ILE A 272 21.18 13.80 -0.06
C ILE A 272 21.38 13.96 -1.57
N ASP A 273 22.59 13.72 -2.06
CA ASP A 273 22.81 13.68 -3.50
C ASP A 273 22.21 12.42 -4.13
N GLU A 274 22.00 12.47 -5.45
CA GLU A 274 21.34 11.41 -6.18
C GLU A 274 22.13 10.10 -6.19
N HIS A 275 23.46 10.16 -6.27
CA HIS A 275 24.31 8.97 -6.28
C HIS A 275 24.23 8.23 -4.93
N ALA A 276 24.25 8.98 -3.82
CA ALA A 276 24.03 8.43 -2.49
C ALA A 276 22.64 7.80 -2.34
N LEU A 277 21.58 8.44 -2.86
CA LEU A 277 20.22 7.87 -2.85
C LEU A 277 20.17 6.54 -3.62
N ILE A 278 20.70 6.51 -4.84
CA ILE A 278 20.73 5.29 -5.67
C ILE A 278 21.50 4.18 -4.95
N GLY A 279 22.65 4.49 -4.35
CA GLY A 279 23.43 3.56 -3.55
C GLY A 279 22.64 2.97 -2.37
N GLN A 280 21.91 3.82 -1.62
CA GLN A 280 21.05 3.37 -0.51
C GLN A 280 19.88 2.51 -1.01
N CYS A 281 19.24 2.90 -2.11
CA CYS A 281 18.15 2.15 -2.73
C CYS A 281 18.60 0.73 -3.08
N ARG A 282 19.75 0.57 -3.73
CA ARG A 282 20.32 -0.73 -4.12
C ARG A 282 20.76 -1.56 -2.90
N ALA A 283 21.49 -0.95 -1.96
CA ALA A 283 21.98 -1.63 -0.77
C ALA A 283 20.84 -2.11 0.17
N SER A 284 19.69 -1.43 0.17
CA SER A 284 18.55 -1.78 1.02
C SER A 284 17.84 -3.08 0.63
N GLY A 285 18.11 -3.61 -0.57
CA GLY A 285 17.35 -4.73 -1.09
C GLY A 285 15.90 -4.38 -1.47
N THR A 286 15.50 -3.10 -1.49
CA THR A 286 14.18 -2.66 -2.02
C THR A 286 14.06 -2.99 -3.51
N TRP A 287 12.93 -3.55 -3.93
CA TRP A 287 12.66 -3.90 -5.34
C TRP A 287 11.47 -3.15 -5.93
N LEU A 288 10.81 -2.32 -5.12
CA LEU A 288 9.61 -1.59 -5.48
C LEU A 288 9.68 -0.15 -4.97
N TYR A 289 9.26 0.80 -5.80
CA TYR A 289 9.23 2.22 -5.44
C TYR A 289 7.87 2.84 -5.74
N LYS A 290 7.37 3.64 -4.80
CA LYS A 290 6.05 4.26 -4.86
C LYS A 290 6.12 5.64 -5.50
N THR A 291 5.15 5.94 -6.35
CA THR A 291 4.83 7.31 -6.78
C THR A 291 3.31 7.54 -6.81
N SER A 292 2.86 8.67 -7.32
CA SER A 292 1.45 9.03 -7.50
C SER A 292 1.18 9.44 -8.93
N LEU A 293 0.12 8.93 -9.54
CA LEU A 293 -0.32 9.35 -10.88
C LEU A 293 -0.91 10.78 -10.89
N HIS A 294 -1.04 11.41 -9.71
CA HIS A 294 -1.39 12.82 -9.57
C HIS A 294 -0.16 13.74 -9.57
N GLU A 295 1.06 13.19 -9.64
CA GLU A 295 2.27 14.00 -9.81
C GLU A 295 2.26 14.72 -11.16
N ASN A 296 2.95 15.86 -11.20
CA ASN A 296 3.16 16.55 -12.46
C ASN A 296 4.14 15.75 -13.37
N GLU A 297 4.08 16.03 -14.67
CA GLU A 297 4.88 15.34 -15.68
C GLU A 297 6.40 15.46 -15.46
N HIS A 298 6.87 16.56 -14.86
CA HIS A 298 8.28 16.76 -14.56
C HIS A 298 8.75 15.79 -13.47
N ASN A 299 8.01 15.70 -12.36
CA ASN A 299 8.30 14.78 -11.26
C ASN A 299 8.23 13.32 -11.72
N LEU A 300 7.23 12.95 -12.52
CA LEU A 300 7.10 11.60 -13.07
C LEU A 300 8.29 11.22 -13.97
N ARG A 301 8.75 12.14 -14.84
CA ARG A 301 9.93 11.91 -15.67
C ARG A 301 11.20 11.77 -14.84
N GLN A 302 11.38 12.60 -13.82
CA GLN A 302 12.51 12.48 -12.89
C GLN A 302 12.48 11.13 -12.16
N PHE A 303 11.31 10.71 -11.68
CA PHE A 303 11.12 9.42 -11.03
C PHE A 303 11.50 8.27 -11.94
N GLN A 304 10.96 8.23 -13.17
CA GLN A 304 11.28 7.18 -14.15
C GLN A 304 12.77 7.14 -14.51
N SER A 305 13.40 8.30 -14.70
CA SER A 305 14.85 8.39 -14.93
C SER A 305 15.67 7.86 -13.75
N LEU A 306 15.24 8.16 -12.53
CA LEU A 306 15.85 7.61 -11.32
C LEU A 306 15.68 6.09 -11.24
N MET A 307 14.50 5.55 -11.54
CA MET A 307 14.26 4.11 -11.55
C MET A 307 15.16 3.39 -12.56
N HIS A 308 15.27 3.91 -13.79
CA HIS A 308 16.17 3.33 -14.79
C HIS A 308 17.62 3.30 -14.30
N ARG A 309 18.08 4.35 -13.62
CA ARG A 309 19.42 4.38 -13.03
C ARG A 309 19.56 3.40 -11.88
N ILE A 310 18.54 3.19 -11.06
CA ILE A 310 18.55 2.15 -10.02
C ILE A 310 18.68 0.76 -10.67
N ASP A 311 17.95 0.48 -11.75
CA ASP A 311 17.93 -0.78 -12.50
C ASP A 311 19.26 -1.11 -13.20
N LEU A 312 20.03 -0.11 -13.63
CA LEU A 312 21.25 -0.26 -14.46
C LEU A 312 22.47 -0.92 -13.75
N GLN A 313 22.28 -1.94 -12.91
CA GLN A 313 23.38 -2.57 -12.18
C GLN A 313 23.47 -4.10 -12.26
N GLU A 314 23.26 -4.68 -13.45
CA GLU A 314 23.69 -6.06 -13.75
C GLU A 314 24.61 -6.22 -14.98
N CYS A 315 25.03 -5.12 -15.63
CA CYS A 315 26.01 -5.17 -16.73
C CYS A 315 27.27 -4.37 -16.38
N ASP A 316 28.07 -4.83 -15.41
CA ASP A 316 29.54 -4.69 -15.42
C ASP A 316 30.14 -5.18 -14.11
N CYS A 317 30.67 -6.41 -14.16
CA CYS A 317 31.81 -6.90 -13.36
C CYS A 317 32.23 -8.26 -13.96
N GLY A 318 32.56 -8.30 -15.25
CA GLY A 318 33.39 -9.38 -15.79
C GLY A 318 34.81 -9.25 -15.21
N PRO A 319 35.51 -10.35 -14.90
CA PRO A 319 36.86 -10.26 -14.38
C PRO A 319 37.75 -9.62 -15.45
N THR A 320 38.41 -8.52 -15.08
CA THR A 320 39.49 -7.92 -15.86
C THR A 320 40.62 -8.95 -15.97
N VAL A 321 40.68 -9.65 -17.11
CA VAL A 321 41.83 -10.45 -17.49
C VAL A 321 42.98 -9.47 -17.70
N GLY A 322 43.91 -9.46 -16.74
CA GLY A 322 45.17 -8.74 -16.85
C GLY A 322 45.95 -9.27 -18.04
N VAL A 323 46.17 -8.41 -19.02
CA VAL A 323 47.14 -8.66 -20.10
C VAL A 323 48.53 -8.42 -19.51
N GLU A 324 49.19 -9.49 -19.07
CA GLU A 324 50.64 -9.49 -18.92
C GLU A 324 51.26 -9.44 -20.32
N LYS A 325 51.92 -8.32 -20.63
CA LYS A 325 52.87 -8.25 -21.74
C LYS A 325 54.19 -8.85 -21.25
N THR A 326 54.59 -9.96 -21.85
CA THR A 326 55.98 -10.41 -21.87
C THR A 326 56.37 -10.62 -23.32
N GLU A 327 57.18 -9.71 -23.85
CA GLU A 327 58.38 -9.97 -24.66
C GLU A 327 59.10 -8.64 -24.94
#